data_AF-A0A015N1I7-F1
#
_entry.id   AF-A0A015N1I7-F1
#
_cell.length_a   1.000
_cell.length_b   1.000
_cell.length_c   1.000
_cell.angle_alpha   90.00
_cell.angle_beta   90.00
_cell.angle_gamma   90.00
#
_symmetry.space_group_name_H-M   'P 1'
#
loop_
_entity.id
_entity.type
_entity.pdbx_description
1 polymer ?
#
loop_
_entity_poly.entity_id
_entity_poly.type
_entity_poly.pdbx_seq_one_letter_code
_entity_poly.pdbx_strand_id
1 'polypeptide(L)'
;MYEIKITFHVHLPEGVEKIGQPVVLGNRKELGSLETPIVKLRQQNLTYWKSDPISILFHDTDTHIELIKYKYAIHIVPKSMFSRGNEKIIFEGFEESFQDWRTLDTERNNQFDIWKNNNQYSLFAIRDFAFVDYIYNSIKGSNLKDNVMEYQHLLSLHNYHTINASNFDFICSHIDDKLKEKRLFLCLILGYYISREKGTFHELPVNFQSKLLLNALVGYNQETLPSNTKELMYTAIIALIRHNAFQMQFDWPVIFTISDEIDPIYAFIDQLKALKYSNENLAKFIQIIGPYIEDIEPQVYIKATKVI
;
A
#
# COMPACT_ATOMS: atom_id res chain seq x y z
N MET A 1 -24.34 -0.53 21.71
CA MET A 1 -23.37 -1.62 21.52
C MET A 1 -22.75 -1.42 20.15
N TYR A 2 -21.43 -1.42 20.07
CA TYR A 2 -20.70 -1.26 18.82
C TYR A 2 -19.70 -2.40 18.64
N GLU A 3 -19.44 -2.82 17.41
CA GLU A 3 -18.57 -3.94 17.06
C GLU A 3 -17.48 -3.44 16.10
N ILE A 4 -16.22 -3.76 16.40
CA ILE A 4 -15.11 -3.63 15.45
C ILE A 4 -14.69 -5.01 14.96
N LYS A 5 -14.27 -5.09 13.70
CA LYS A 5 -13.74 -6.33 13.10
C LYS A 5 -12.26 -6.16 12.83
N ILE A 6 -11.47 -6.96 13.51
CA ILE A 6 -10.01 -6.89 13.49
C ILE A 6 -9.41 -8.13 12.85
N THR A 7 -8.41 -7.92 12.01
CA THR A 7 -7.55 -8.97 11.46
C THR A 7 -6.12 -8.69 11.85
N PHE A 8 -5.44 -9.67 12.44
CA PHE A 8 -4.03 -9.55 12.81
C PHE A 8 -3.16 -10.07 11.67
N HIS A 9 -2.15 -9.30 11.31
CA HIS A 9 -1.15 -9.59 10.29
C HIS A 9 0.22 -9.47 10.93
N VAL A 10 1.01 -10.54 10.93
CA VAL A 10 2.32 -10.53 11.60
C VAL A 10 3.38 -11.27 10.81
N HIS A 11 4.57 -10.68 10.73
CA HIS A 11 5.78 -11.42 10.36
C HIS A 11 6.39 -12.10 11.59
N LEU A 12 6.45 -13.43 11.59
CA LEU A 12 7.01 -14.29 12.63
C LEU A 12 8.35 -14.91 12.19
N PRO A 13 9.19 -15.38 13.14
CA PRO A 13 10.37 -16.16 12.83
C PRO A 13 10.06 -17.36 11.92
N GLU A 14 11.00 -17.72 11.04
CA GLU A 14 10.84 -18.88 10.17
C GLU A 14 10.80 -20.19 10.97
N GLY A 15 9.96 -21.14 10.55
CA GLY A 15 9.90 -22.46 11.17
C GLY A 15 9.04 -22.55 12.44
N VAL A 16 8.35 -21.48 12.83
CA VAL A 16 7.46 -21.46 14.01
C VAL A 16 6.38 -22.53 13.92
N GLU A 17 5.91 -22.88 12.72
CA GLU A 17 4.93 -23.95 12.49
C GLU A 17 5.38 -25.32 12.99
N LYS A 18 6.70 -25.55 13.09
CA LYS A 18 7.28 -26.80 13.59
C LYS A 18 7.35 -26.83 15.12
N ILE A 19 7.24 -25.66 15.75
CA ILE A 19 7.39 -25.45 17.18
C ILE A 19 6.03 -25.52 17.87
N GLY A 20 5.05 -24.77 17.35
CA GLY A 20 3.72 -24.66 17.91
C GLY A 20 2.79 -23.84 17.03
N GLN A 21 1.60 -23.55 17.53
CA GLN A 21 0.60 -22.74 16.86
C GLN A 21 0.81 -21.27 17.23
N PRO A 22 1.13 -20.36 16.30
CA PRO A 22 1.15 -18.95 16.63
C PRO A 22 -0.27 -18.41 16.88
N VAL A 23 -0.37 -17.55 17.88
CA VAL A 23 -1.62 -17.03 18.43
C VAL A 23 -1.48 -15.58 18.84
N VAL A 24 -2.62 -14.92 19.03
CA VAL A 24 -2.71 -13.60 19.66
C VAL A 24 -3.41 -13.76 21.00
N LEU A 25 -2.83 -13.20 22.06
CA LEU A 25 -3.49 -13.09 23.36
C LEU A 25 -3.57 -11.64 23.80
N GLY A 26 -4.67 -11.28 24.46
CA GLY A 26 -4.97 -9.93 24.90
C GLY A 26 -5.78 -9.87 26.19
N ASN A 27 -5.92 -8.67 26.74
CA ASN A 27 -6.69 -8.44 27.98
C ASN A 27 -8.21 -8.59 27.80
N ARG A 28 -8.70 -8.65 26.56
CA ARG A 28 -10.11 -8.82 26.22
C ARG A 28 -10.51 -10.30 26.15
N LYS A 29 -11.77 -10.60 26.47
CA LYS A 29 -12.33 -11.96 26.36
C LYS A 29 -12.21 -12.54 24.95
N GLU A 30 -12.39 -11.71 23.93
CA GLU A 30 -12.28 -12.10 22.52
C GLU A 30 -10.82 -12.40 22.11
N LEU A 31 -9.87 -11.91 22.90
CA LEU A 31 -8.44 -12.18 22.79
C LEU A 31 -7.95 -13.15 23.89
N GLY A 32 -8.85 -13.84 24.58
CA GLY A 32 -8.50 -14.92 25.50
C GLY A 32 -8.20 -14.53 26.95
N SER A 33 -8.41 -13.27 27.34
CA SER A 33 -8.15 -12.76 28.70
C SER A 33 -6.78 -13.18 29.24
N LEU A 34 -5.75 -13.12 28.38
CA LEU A 34 -4.35 -13.46 28.69
C LEU A 34 -4.08 -14.94 29.00
N GLU A 35 -5.10 -15.80 29.03
CA GLU A 35 -4.99 -17.19 29.47
C GLU A 35 -5.28 -18.17 28.33
N THR A 36 -6.31 -17.90 27.54
CA THR A 36 -6.82 -18.86 26.54
C THR A 36 -6.42 -18.46 25.12
N PRO A 37 -5.63 -19.27 24.39
CA PRO A 37 -5.19 -18.93 23.03
C PRO A 37 -6.31 -19.16 21.99
N ILE A 38 -7.30 -18.26 21.96
CA ILE A 38 -8.48 -18.34 21.08
C ILE A 38 -8.15 -17.89 19.65
N VAL A 39 -7.37 -16.81 19.52
CA VAL A 39 -7.02 -16.23 18.23
C VAL A 39 -5.83 -16.97 17.63
N LYS A 40 -6.08 -17.81 16.63
CA LYS A 40 -5.05 -18.57 15.91
C LYS A 40 -4.63 -17.85 14.64
N LEU A 41 -3.32 -17.84 14.41
CA LEU A 41 -2.72 -17.32 13.18
C LEU A 41 -2.47 -18.46 12.19
N ARG A 42 -2.70 -18.21 10.92
CA ARG A 42 -2.45 -19.17 9.83
C ARG A 42 -1.36 -18.64 8.92
N GLN A 43 -0.42 -19.50 8.57
CA GLN A 43 0.68 -19.15 7.70
C GLN A 43 0.15 -18.80 6.31
N GLN A 44 0.59 -17.68 5.75
CA GLN A 44 0.23 -17.22 4.41
C GLN A 44 1.43 -17.34 3.45
N ASN A 45 2.61 -16.96 3.93
CA ASN A 45 3.90 -17.19 3.25
C ASN A 45 4.96 -17.61 4.29
N LEU A 46 6.25 -17.55 3.93
CA LEU A 46 7.36 -17.97 4.78
C LEU A 46 7.30 -17.39 6.21
N THR A 47 7.23 -16.08 6.37
CA THR A 47 7.20 -15.40 7.67
C THR A 47 5.88 -14.71 7.96
N TYR A 48 5.00 -14.52 6.99
CA TYR A 48 3.71 -13.84 7.15
C TYR A 48 2.63 -14.82 7.65
N TRP A 49 2.01 -14.42 8.75
CA TRP A 49 0.88 -15.09 9.35
C TRP A 49 -0.31 -14.13 9.51
N LYS A 50 -1.52 -14.67 9.40
CA LYS A 50 -2.75 -13.90 9.43
C LYS A 50 -3.82 -14.60 10.27
N SER A 51 -4.59 -13.85 11.06
CA SER A 51 -5.77 -14.39 11.74
C SER A 51 -7.00 -14.43 10.83
N ASP A 52 -8.01 -15.21 11.21
CA ASP A 52 -9.36 -14.92 10.74
C ASP A 52 -9.83 -13.58 11.37
N PRO A 53 -10.78 -12.84 10.75
CA PRO A 53 -11.34 -11.64 11.34
C PRO A 53 -12.03 -11.93 12.68
N ILE A 54 -11.78 -11.11 13.69
CA ILE A 54 -12.31 -11.22 15.05
C ILE A 54 -13.18 -10.02 15.34
N SER A 55 -14.37 -10.28 15.86
CA SER A 55 -15.30 -9.25 16.32
C SER A 55 -15.02 -8.91 17.78
N ILE A 56 -14.71 -7.65 18.07
CA ILE A 56 -14.59 -7.15 19.45
C ILE A 56 -15.81 -6.29 19.75
N LEU A 57 -16.55 -6.63 20.80
CA LEU A 57 -17.80 -5.98 21.18
C LEU A 57 -17.57 -4.94 22.29
N PHE A 58 -18.08 -3.72 22.09
CA PHE A 58 -18.11 -2.65 23.08
C PHE A 58 -19.53 -2.43 23.59
N HIS A 59 -19.67 -2.34 24.90
CA HIS A 59 -20.96 -2.09 25.55
C HIS A 59 -21.09 -0.59 25.86
N ASP A 60 -22.29 -0.03 25.74
CA ASP A 60 -22.51 1.42 25.93
C ASP A 60 -22.22 1.89 27.37
N THR A 61 -22.10 0.94 28.31
CA THR A 61 -21.69 1.16 29.70
C THR A 61 -20.17 1.22 29.90
N ASP A 62 -19.37 0.98 28.86
CA ASP A 62 -17.92 1.09 28.89
C ASP A 62 -17.53 2.58 28.95
N THR A 63 -17.69 3.18 30.13
CA THR A 63 -17.44 4.61 30.39
C THR A 63 -15.98 5.03 30.16
N HIS A 64 -15.08 4.05 30.09
CA HIS A 64 -13.71 4.18 29.65
C HIS A 64 -13.45 3.03 28.67
N ILE A 65 -13.11 3.34 27.42
CA ILE A 65 -12.55 2.33 26.53
C ILE A 65 -11.16 2.00 27.10
N GLU A 66 -11.11 1.00 27.98
CA GLU A 66 -9.85 0.47 28.46
C GLU A 66 -9.01 0.08 27.24
N LEU A 67 -7.75 0.54 27.22
CA LEU A 67 -6.84 0.24 26.11
C LEU A 67 -6.77 -1.28 25.93
N ILE A 68 -7.16 -1.73 24.74
CA ILE A 68 -7.07 -3.15 24.40
C ILE A 68 -5.59 -3.44 24.14
N LYS A 69 -5.02 -4.31 24.96
CA LYS A 69 -3.61 -4.72 24.88
C LYS A 69 -3.50 -6.14 24.38
N TYR A 70 -2.51 -6.40 23.54
CA TYR A 70 -2.24 -7.75 23.02
C TYR A 70 -0.74 -8.01 22.80
N LYS A 71 -0.39 -9.29 22.68
CA LYS A 71 0.91 -9.79 22.24
C LYS A 71 0.73 -11.01 21.34
N TYR A 72 1.68 -11.17 20.42
CA TYR A 72 1.86 -12.42 19.70
C TYR A 72 2.55 -13.46 20.59
N ALA A 73 2.18 -14.73 20.42
CA ALA A 73 2.80 -15.83 21.13
C ALA A 73 2.82 -17.13 20.31
N ILE A 74 3.63 -18.08 20.72
CA ILE A 74 3.66 -19.44 20.19
C ILE A 74 3.08 -20.37 21.25
N HIS A 75 1.97 -21.00 20.92
CA HIS A 75 1.28 -21.97 21.76
C HIS A 75 1.79 -23.39 21.45
N ILE A 76 2.50 -23.98 22.40
CA ILE A 76 3.09 -25.32 22.29
C ILE A 76 2.22 -26.29 23.09
N VAL A 77 1.57 -27.19 22.36
CA VAL A 77 0.76 -28.27 22.94
C VAL A 77 1.54 -29.59 22.82
N PRO A 78 1.54 -30.46 23.85
CA PRO A 78 2.18 -31.78 23.77
C PRO A 78 1.61 -32.61 22.62
N LYS A 79 2.48 -33.24 21.83
CA LYS A 79 2.08 -34.07 20.67
C LYS A 79 1.32 -35.34 21.04
N SER A 80 1.31 -35.73 22.32
CA SER A 80 0.64 -36.92 22.83
C SER A 80 0.25 -36.72 24.29
N MET A 81 -0.89 -37.29 24.69
CA MET A 81 -1.35 -37.34 26.08
C MET A 81 -0.35 -38.07 27.01
N PHE A 82 0.59 -38.83 26.44
CA PHE A 82 1.65 -39.56 27.15
C PHE A 82 3.00 -38.84 27.14
N SER A 83 3.13 -37.71 26.44
CA SER A 83 4.34 -36.89 26.47
C SER A 83 4.35 -36.03 27.74
N ARG A 84 5.41 -36.15 28.56
CA ARG A 84 5.62 -35.39 29.82
C ARG A 84 5.89 -33.88 29.62
N GLY A 85 5.42 -33.28 28.53
CA GLY A 85 5.54 -31.84 28.30
C GLY A 85 4.32 -31.14 28.89
N ASN A 86 4.54 -30.03 29.59
CA ASN A 86 3.44 -29.11 29.91
C ASN A 86 3.13 -28.24 28.70
N GLU A 87 1.86 -27.88 28.54
CA GLU A 87 1.45 -26.81 27.65
C GLU A 87 2.22 -25.53 27.98
N LYS A 88 2.73 -24.86 26.96
CA LYS A 88 3.54 -23.64 27.13
C LYS A 88 3.11 -22.58 26.14
N ILE A 89 3.01 -21.34 26.61
CA ILE A 89 2.84 -20.16 25.79
C ILE A 89 4.14 -19.36 25.84
N ILE A 90 4.73 -19.08 24.68
CA ILE A 90 5.96 -18.29 24.57
C ILE A 90 5.61 -16.98 23.88
N PHE A 91 5.60 -15.89 24.65
CA PHE A 91 5.28 -14.56 24.15
C PHE A 91 6.44 -13.90 23.42
N GLU A 92 6.11 -13.00 22.49
CA GLU A 92 7.07 -12.07 21.91
C GLU A 92 7.60 -11.05 22.95
N GLY A 93 8.75 -10.46 22.63
CA GLY A 93 9.41 -9.47 23.46
C GLY A 93 10.08 -10.05 24.71
N PHE A 94 10.76 -9.18 25.46
CA PHE A 94 11.57 -9.60 26.61
C PHE A 94 10.88 -9.34 27.95
N GLU A 95 9.90 -8.45 28.00
CA GLU A 95 9.21 -8.13 29.25
C GLU A 95 7.92 -8.93 29.44
N GLU A 96 7.80 -9.49 30.64
CA GLU A 96 6.58 -10.12 31.13
C GLU A 96 5.53 -9.07 31.58
N SER A 97 5.95 -7.81 31.79
CA SER A 97 5.08 -6.71 32.19
C SER A 97 4.20 -6.20 31.02
N PHE A 98 3.09 -5.51 31.33
CA PHE A 98 2.21 -4.87 30.35
C PHE A 98 2.84 -3.69 29.58
N GLN A 99 4.09 -3.32 29.86
CA GLN A 99 4.77 -2.19 29.22
C GLN A 99 5.16 -2.50 27.77
N ASP A 100 5.50 -3.74 27.47
CA ASP A 100 5.90 -4.17 26.11
C ASP A 100 4.71 -4.71 25.28
N TRP A 101 3.50 -4.65 25.82
CA TRP A 101 2.29 -5.07 25.10
C TRP A 101 1.91 -4.04 24.05
N ARG A 102 1.42 -4.52 22.91
CA ARG A 102 0.90 -3.67 21.85
C ARG A 102 -0.45 -3.14 22.27
N THR A 103 -0.73 -1.89 21.94
CA THR A 103 -2.07 -1.31 22.04
C THR A 103 -2.76 -1.55 20.70
N LEU A 104 -3.98 -2.09 20.73
CA LEU A 104 -4.80 -2.29 19.56
C LEU A 104 -5.26 -0.93 19.01
N ASP A 105 -5.02 -0.70 17.72
CA ASP A 105 -5.61 0.43 17.02
C ASP A 105 -7.07 0.09 16.68
N THR A 106 -8.02 0.69 17.41
CA THR A 106 -9.46 0.46 17.22
C THR A 106 -10.05 1.23 16.04
N GLU A 107 -9.29 2.14 15.42
CA GLU A 107 -9.72 2.88 14.23
C GLU A 107 -9.46 2.08 12.94
N ARG A 108 -8.73 0.96 13.03
CA ARG A 108 -8.30 0.16 11.87
C ARG A 108 -8.68 -1.29 11.98
N ASN A 109 -9.10 -1.85 10.85
CA ASN A 109 -9.50 -3.25 10.77
C ASN A 109 -8.30 -4.21 10.67
N ASN A 110 -7.12 -3.77 10.21
CA ASN A 110 -5.94 -4.62 10.12
C ASN A 110 -4.86 -4.11 11.06
N GLN A 111 -4.24 -5.03 11.80
CA GLN A 111 -3.08 -4.76 12.65
C GLN A 111 -1.85 -5.35 11.97
N PHE A 112 -0.93 -4.52 11.49
CA PHE A 112 0.27 -4.94 10.78
C PHE A 112 1.50 -4.88 11.67
N ASP A 113 2.00 -6.04 12.05
CA ASP A 113 3.07 -6.17 13.03
C ASP A 113 4.26 -6.99 12.54
N ILE A 114 5.38 -6.77 13.20
CA ILE A 114 6.58 -7.59 13.09
C ILE A 114 6.87 -8.12 14.48
N TRP A 115 7.13 -9.42 14.58
CA TRP A 115 7.48 -10.10 15.83
C TRP A 115 8.55 -9.35 16.60
N LYS A 116 8.28 -9.07 17.87
CA LYS A 116 9.30 -8.61 18.81
C LYS A 116 10.14 -9.79 19.25
N ASN A 117 11.42 -9.78 18.92
CA ASN A 117 12.35 -10.83 19.32
C ASN A 117 12.28 -11.08 20.82
N ASN A 118 12.50 -12.34 21.21
CA ASN A 118 12.65 -12.74 22.61
C ASN A 118 13.92 -13.59 22.76
N ASN A 119 14.17 -14.11 23.95
CA ASN A 119 15.35 -14.93 24.25
C ASN A 119 15.44 -16.25 23.46
N GLN A 120 14.34 -16.73 22.88
CA GLN A 120 14.26 -18.02 22.19
C GLN A 120 14.14 -17.88 20.67
N TYR A 121 13.45 -16.84 20.19
CA TYR A 121 13.07 -16.67 18.81
C TYR A 121 13.28 -15.25 18.34
N SER A 122 14.08 -15.14 17.27
CA SER A 122 14.42 -13.88 16.63
C SER A 122 14.09 -13.93 15.15
N LEU A 123 13.46 -12.87 14.66
CA LEU A 123 13.22 -12.63 13.24
C LEU A 123 14.36 -11.75 12.70
N PHE A 124 15.31 -12.39 12.01
CA PHE A 124 16.51 -11.71 11.51
C PHE A 124 16.31 -11.06 10.13
N ALA A 125 15.42 -11.62 9.31
CA ALA A 125 15.17 -11.12 7.96
C ALA A 125 13.72 -11.36 7.56
N ILE A 126 13.14 -10.38 6.88
CA ILE A 126 11.86 -10.52 6.17
C ILE A 126 12.18 -10.38 4.68
N ARG A 127 12.24 -11.51 3.98
CA ARG A 127 12.56 -11.53 2.53
C ARG A 127 11.38 -11.12 1.67
N ASP A 128 10.18 -11.40 2.13
CA ASP A 128 8.92 -11.16 1.41
C ASP A 128 7.95 -10.42 2.36
N PHE A 129 7.98 -9.09 2.32
CA PHE A 129 7.13 -8.24 3.16
C PHE A 129 5.73 -8.10 2.55
N ALA A 130 4.93 -9.14 2.72
CA ALA A 130 3.64 -9.36 2.05
C ALA A 130 2.50 -8.41 2.46
N PHE A 131 2.74 -7.46 3.37
CA PHE A 131 1.71 -6.49 3.77
C PHE A 131 1.34 -5.55 2.62
N VAL A 132 2.30 -5.18 1.76
CA VAL A 132 2.03 -4.35 0.57
C VAL A 132 1.15 -5.11 -0.42
N ASP A 133 1.49 -6.37 -0.72
CA ASP A 133 0.67 -7.25 -1.57
C ASP A 133 -0.73 -7.46 -1.00
N TYR A 134 -0.86 -7.63 0.31
CA TYR A 134 -2.17 -7.77 0.94
C TYR A 134 -3.05 -6.53 0.72
N ILE A 135 -2.49 -5.34 0.96
CA ILE A 135 -3.22 -4.08 0.74
C ILE A 135 -3.61 -3.97 -0.73
N TYR A 136 -2.67 -4.16 -1.66
CA TYR A 136 -2.93 -4.09 -3.09
C TYR A 136 -4.02 -5.07 -3.55
N ASN A 137 -3.94 -6.33 -3.11
CA ASN A 137 -4.90 -7.35 -3.48
C ASN A 137 -6.29 -7.16 -2.87
N SER A 138 -6.40 -6.36 -1.80
CA SER A 138 -7.69 -6.01 -1.19
C SER A 138 -8.38 -4.80 -1.84
N ILE A 139 -7.73 -4.12 -2.78
CA ILE A 139 -8.32 -3.01 -3.54
C ILE A 139 -9.46 -3.51 -4.43
N LYS A 140 -10.59 -2.82 -4.32
CA LYS A 140 -11.82 -2.94 -5.08
C LYS A 140 -12.24 -1.54 -5.56
N GLY A 141 -13.23 -1.48 -6.43
CA GLY A 141 -13.70 -0.21 -7.01
C GLY A 141 -14.06 0.87 -5.99
N SER A 142 -14.54 0.50 -4.80
CA SER A 142 -15.11 1.45 -3.83
C SER A 142 -14.22 1.79 -2.64
N ASN A 143 -13.09 1.10 -2.43
CA ASN A 143 -12.29 1.21 -1.19
C ASN A 143 -10.86 1.71 -1.41
N LEU A 144 -10.53 2.20 -2.61
CA LEU A 144 -9.19 2.68 -2.93
C LEU A 144 -8.64 3.68 -1.90
N LYS A 145 -9.46 4.65 -1.48
CA LYS A 145 -9.07 5.66 -0.50
C LYS A 145 -8.68 5.05 0.85
N ASP A 146 -9.44 4.08 1.33
CA ASP A 146 -9.15 3.34 2.57
C ASP A 146 -7.85 2.55 2.45
N ASN A 147 -7.66 1.86 1.32
CA ASN A 147 -6.43 1.12 1.04
C ASN A 147 -5.19 2.02 0.97
N VAL A 148 -5.33 3.24 0.46
CA VAL A 148 -4.23 4.21 0.43
C VAL A 148 -3.91 4.70 1.84
N MET A 149 -4.92 4.99 2.65
CA MET A 149 -4.71 5.35 4.05
C MET A 149 -4.05 4.20 4.84
N GLU A 150 -4.41 2.97 4.54
CA GLU A 150 -3.79 1.78 5.14
C GLU A 150 -2.32 1.62 4.73
N TYR A 151 -2.00 1.83 3.44
CA TYR A 151 -0.64 1.84 2.95
C TYR A 151 0.21 2.96 3.58
N GLN A 152 -0.35 4.16 3.74
CA GLN A 152 0.31 5.28 4.42
C GLN A 152 0.57 4.98 5.89
N HIS A 153 -0.38 4.34 6.58
CA HIS A 153 -0.17 3.88 7.95
C HIS A 153 0.91 2.82 8.02
N LEU A 154 0.90 1.84 7.11
CA LEU A 154 1.94 0.83 7.01
C LEU A 154 3.34 1.45 6.80
N LEU A 155 3.45 2.48 5.96
CA LEU A 155 4.69 3.27 5.79
C LEU A 155 5.15 3.96 7.07
N SER A 156 4.22 4.38 7.94
CA SER A 156 4.54 5.03 9.22
C SER A 156 5.07 4.04 10.26
N LEU A 157 4.57 2.79 10.24
CA LEU A 157 4.98 1.73 11.17
C LEU A 157 6.27 1.04 10.72
N HIS A 158 6.33 0.65 9.44
CA HIS A 158 7.33 -0.26 8.89
C HIS A 158 7.98 0.33 7.64
N ASN A 159 8.47 1.57 7.75
CA ASN A 159 8.95 2.37 6.63
C ASN A 159 9.89 1.59 5.71
N TYR A 160 11.06 1.15 6.21
CA TYR A 160 12.08 0.46 5.42
C TYR A 160 11.52 -0.75 4.65
N HIS A 161 10.78 -1.63 5.34
CA HIS A 161 10.21 -2.83 4.73
C HIS A 161 9.16 -2.51 3.67
N THR A 162 8.30 -1.54 3.96
CA THR A 162 7.25 -1.10 3.04
C THR A 162 7.83 -0.50 1.77
N ILE A 163 8.84 0.38 1.90
CA ILE A 163 9.55 0.98 0.77
C ILE A 163 10.17 -0.10 -0.13
N ASN A 164 10.86 -1.06 0.47
CA ASN A 164 11.54 -2.11 -0.28
C ASN A 164 10.55 -3.03 -1.00
N ALA A 165 9.39 -3.31 -0.40
CA ALA A 165 8.34 -4.11 -1.01
C ALA A 165 7.52 -3.36 -2.07
N SER A 166 7.40 -2.03 -1.96
CA SER A 166 6.67 -1.17 -2.90
C SER A 166 7.62 -0.49 -3.91
N ASN A 167 8.60 -1.22 -4.42
CA ASN A 167 9.63 -0.68 -5.32
C ASN A 167 9.17 -0.68 -6.80
N PHE A 168 10.07 -0.34 -7.73
CA PHE A 168 9.75 -0.30 -9.15
C PHE A 168 9.39 -1.68 -9.74
N ASP A 169 10.01 -2.77 -9.25
CA ASP A 169 9.67 -4.13 -9.67
C ASP A 169 8.24 -4.51 -9.26
N PHE A 170 7.81 -4.08 -8.07
CA PHE A 170 6.42 -4.24 -7.63
C PHE A 170 5.42 -3.55 -8.57
N ILE A 171 5.76 -2.35 -9.05
CA ILE A 171 4.91 -1.64 -10.04
C ILE A 171 4.87 -2.44 -11.35
N CYS A 172 6.03 -2.86 -11.85
CA CYS A 172 6.13 -3.61 -13.11
C CYS A 172 5.39 -4.95 -13.05
N SER A 173 5.47 -5.68 -11.94
CA SER A 173 4.82 -6.99 -11.80
C SER A 173 3.29 -6.91 -11.72
N HIS A 174 2.74 -5.74 -11.39
CA HIS A 174 1.30 -5.53 -11.17
C HIS A 174 0.62 -4.63 -12.21
N ILE A 175 1.37 -4.03 -13.14
CA ILE A 175 0.85 -3.02 -14.09
C ILE A 175 -0.24 -3.56 -15.03
N ASP A 176 -0.22 -4.86 -15.31
CA ASP A 176 -1.17 -5.53 -16.20
C ASP A 176 -2.56 -5.75 -15.57
N ASP A 177 -2.73 -5.53 -14.26
CA ASP A 177 -4.04 -5.62 -13.60
C ASP A 177 -5.04 -4.66 -14.29
N LYS A 178 -6.25 -5.14 -14.56
CA LYS A 178 -7.26 -4.40 -15.33
C LYS A 178 -8.10 -3.45 -14.48
N LEU A 179 -8.06 -3.59 -13.15
CA LEU A 179 -8.83 -2.75 -12.24
C LEU A 179 -8.22 -1.34 -12.20
N LYS A 180 -9.01 -0.33 -12.59
CA LYS A 180 -8.60 1.08 -12.62
C LYS A 180 -8.01 1.52 -11.29
N GLU A 181 -8.65 1.15 -10.19
CA GLU A 181 -8.27 1.56 -8.83
C GLU A 181 -6.90 0.99 -8.42
N LYS A 182 -6.61 -0.26 -8.81
CA LYS A 182 -5.28 -0.84 -8.58
C LYS A 182 -4.20 -0.11 -9.38
N ARG A 183 -4.48 0.27 -10.63
CA ARG A 183 -3.54 1.09 -11.42
C ARG A 183 -3.35 2.48 -10.83
N LEU A 184 -4.41 3.13 -10.32
CA LEU A 184 -4.28 4.39 -9.60
C LEU A 184 -3.43 4.25 -8.34
N PHE A 185 -3.57 3.14 -7.61
CA PHE A 185 -2.68 2.82 -6.50
C PHE A 185 -1.22 2.67 -6.97
N LEU A 186 -0.97 1.97 -8.09
CA LEU A 186 0.39 1.87 -8.66
C LEU A 186 0.94 3.23 -9.10
N CYS A 187 0.12 4.14 -9.65
CA CYS A 187 0.52 5.52 -9.91
C CYS A 187 0.99 6.21 -8.62
N LEU A 188 0.26 6.04 -7.52
CA LEU A 188 0.67 6.60 -6.24
C LEU A 188 1.99 6.02 -5.74
N ILE A 189 2.17 4.69 -5.83
CA ILE A 189 3.43 4.02 -5.48
C ILE A 189 4.59 4.54 -6.33
N LEU A 190 4.37 4.77 -7.63
CA LEU A 190 5.35 5.40 -8.51
C LEU A 190 5.74 6.80 -8.03
N GLY A 191 4.76 7.59 -7.58
CA GLY A 191 4.99 8.92 -7.00
C GLY A 191 5.86 8.86 -5.75
N TYR A 192 5.61 7.89 -4.87
CA TYR A 192 6.45 7.62 -3.70
C TYR A 192 7.87 7.21 -4.08
N TYR A 193 8.00 6.30 -5.04
CA TYR A 193 9.30 5.80 -5.53
C TYR A 193 10.16 6.96 -6.05
N ILE A 194 9.64 7.76 -6.99
CA ILE A 194 10.36 8.89 -7.60
C ILE A 194 10.71 9.97 -6.56
N SER A 195 9.78 10.28 -5.65
CA SER A 195 9.95 11.35 -4.66
C SER A 195 11.03 11.05 -3.62
N ARG A 196 11.39 9.78 -3.40
CA ARG A 196 12.44 9.35 -2.47
C ARG A 196 13.84 9.47 -3.07
N GLU A 197 13.96 9.26 -4.37
CA GLU A 197 15.21 9.21 -5.12
C GLU A 197 15.78 10.61 -5.47
N LYS A 198 15.55 11.60 -4.59
CA LYS A 198 15.91 13.01 -4.81
C LYS A 198 17.35 13.15 -5.31
N GLY A 199 17.51 13.72 -6.51
CA GLY A 199 18.80 14.04 -7.11
C GLY A 199 19.16 13.23 -8.35
N THR A 200 18.41 12.17 -8.67
CA THR A 200 18.53 11.45 -9.94
C THR A 200 17.24 11.65 -10.74
N PHE A 201 17.35 12.16 -11.96
CA PHE A 201 16.23 12.16 -12.89
C PHE A 201 15.90 10.70 -13.20
N HIS A 202 14.90 10.15 -12.49
CA HIS A 202 14.43 8.80 -12.74
C HIS A 202 13.64 8.79 -14.04
N GLU A 203 14.37 8.51 -15.13
CA GLU A 203 13.75 8.15 -16.39
C GLU A 203 13.19 6.73 -16.25
N LEU A 204 11.91 6.58 -16.54
CA LEU A 204 11.29 5.26 -16.60
C LEU A 204 11.96 4.46 -17.73
N PRO A 205 12.23 3.16 -17.55
CA PRO A 205 12.83 2.32 -18.58
C PRO A 205 12.02 2.36 -19.88
N VAL A 206 12.70 2.32 -21.03
CA VAL A 206 12.10 2.42 -22.38
C VAL A 206 10.93 1.45 -22.60
N ASN A 207 10.98 0.26 -22.00
CA ASN A 207 9.95 -0.78 -22.13
C ASN A 207 8.82 -0.65 -21.10
N PHE A 208 8.83 0.37 -20.24
CA PHE A 208 7.81 0.59 -19.24
C PHE A 208 6.46 0.93 -19.89
N GLN A 209 5.38 0.32 -19.42
CA GLN A 209 4.06 0.44 -20.05
C GLN A 209 3.28 1.65 -19.51
N SER A 210 3.84 2.86 -19.62
CA SER A 210 3.22 4.09 -19.08
C SER A 210 1.79 4.31 -19.57
N LYS A 211 1.44 3.87 -20.79
CA LYS A 211 0.08 3.91 -21.33
C LYS A 211 -0.97 3.28 -20.42
N LEU A 212 -0.64 2.18 -19.71
CA LEU A 212 -1.60 1.47 -18.87
C LEU A 212 -2.01 2.31 -17.66
N LEU A 213 -1.03 2.99 -17.05
CA LEU A 213 -1.24 3.88 -15.91
C LEU A 213 -1.88 5.21 -16.35
N LEU A 214 -1.49 5.76 -17.50
CA LEU A 214 -2.13 6.95 -18.09
C LEU A 214 -3.62 6.71 -18.36
N ASN A 215 -3.97 5.57 -18.95
CA ASN A 215 -5.37 5.23 -19.22
C ASN A 215 -6.20 5.06 -17.94
N ALA A 216 -5.58 4.71 -16.81
CA ALA A 216 -6.27 4.63 -15.53
C ALA A 216 -6.65 6.02 -14.96
N LEU A 217 -6.08 7.11 -15.50
CA LEU A 217 -6.35 8.48 -15.06
C LEU A 217 -7.58 9.09 -15.74
N VAL A 218 -8.19 8.42 -16.73
CA VAL A 218 -9.44 8.90 -17.37
C VAL A 218 -10.52 9.08 -16.31
N GLY A 219 -11.02 10.31 -16.15
CA GLY A 219 -12.03 10.65 -15.14
C GLY A 219 -11.51 10.51 -13.70
N TYR A 220 -10.20 10.68 -13.48
CA TYR A 220 -9.63 10.86 -12.15
C TYR A 220 -10.04 12.22 -11.60
N ASN A 221 -10.37 12.28 -10.30
CA ASN A 221 -10.59 13.52 -9.56
C ASN A 221 -9.70 13.54 -8.31
N GLN A 222 -9.41 14.73 -7.77
CA GLN A 222 -8.56 14.83 -6.57
C GLN A 222 -9.15 14.09 -5.35
N GLU A 223 -10.48 13.95 -5.26
CA GLU A 223 -11.16 13.33 -4.12
C GLU A 223 -11.05 11.80 -4.08
N THR A 224 -10.64 11.18 -5.19
CA THR A 224 -10.45 9.73 -5.36
C THR A 224 -9.42 9.19 -4.38
N LEU A 225 -8.44 10.02 -4.01
CA LEU A 225 -7.37 9.67 -3.09
C LEU A 225 -7.36 10.63 -1.88
N PRO A 226 -6.67 10.30 -0.79
CA PRO A 226 -6.46 11.23 0.32
C PRO A 226 -5.76 12.51 -0.14
N SER A 227 -6.15 13.67 0.38
CA SER A 227 -5.65 14.98 -0.09
C SER A 227 -4.13 15.15 0.02
N ASN A 228 -3.51 14.49 1.00
CA ASN A 228 -2.06 14.49 1.20
C ASN A 228 -1.27 13.73 0.11
N THR A 229 -1.93 13.05 -0.84
CA THR A 229 -1.25 12.34 -1.94
C THR A 229 -1.11 13.17 -3.21
N LYS A 230 -1.64 14.41 -3.25
CA LYS A 230 -1.70 15.24 -4.46
C LYS A 230 -0.33 15.41 -5.15
N GLU A 231 0.69 15.81 -4.38
CA GLU A 231 2.05 16.02 -4.92
C GLU A 231 2.69 14.74 -5.45
N LEU A 232 2.42 13.60 -4.80
CA LEU A 232 2.93 12.30 -5.23
C LEU A 232 2.28 11.85 -6.54
N MET A 233 0.96 12.03 -6.64
CA MET A 233 0.23 11.77 -7.88
C MET A 233 0.71 12.67 -9.01
N TYR A 234 0.87 13.96 -8.76
CA TYR A 234 1.41 14.89 -9.75
C TYR A 234 2.81 14.45 -10.21
N THR A 235 3.70 14.11 -9.27
CA THR A 235 5.05 13.59 -9.58
C THR A 235 5.00 12.36 -10.50
N ALA A 236 4.13 11.39 -10.19
CA ALA A 236 3.95 10.19 -11.01
C ALA A 236 3.43 10.54 -12.41
N ILE A 237 2.41 11.41 -12.49
CA ILE A 237 1.79 11.82 -13.75
C ILE A 237 2.83 12.49 -14.67
N ILE A 238 3.64 13.41 -14.15
CA ILE A 238 4.70 14.05 -14.92
C ILE A 238 5.70 13.02 -15.47
N ALA A 239 6.10 12.04 -14.66
CA ALA A 239 6.99 10.98 -15.11
C ALA A 239 6.36 10.11 -16.21
N LEU A 240 5.07 9.78 -16.08
CA LEU A 240 4.33 9.02 -17.08
C LEU A 240 4.16 9.77 -18.40
N ILE A 241 3.83 11.07 -18.34
CA ILE A 241 3.70 11.95 -19.50
C ILE A 241 5.04 11.99 -20.24
N ARG A 242 6.13 12.32 -19.53
CA ARG A 242 7.48 12.37 -20.12
C ARG A 242 7.83 11.03 -20.76
N HIS A 243 7.70 9.93 -20.03
CA HIS A 243 8.02 8.62 -20.58
C HIS A 243 7.22 8.32 -21.85
N ASN A 244 5.89 8.47 -21.84
CA ASN A 244 5.05 8.18 -23.01
C ASN A 244 5.40 9.08 -24.21
N ALA A 245 5.53 10.40 -23.98
CA ALA A 245 5.78 11.37 -25.03
C ALA A 245 7.16 11.18 -25.69
N PHE A 246 8.23 10.98 -24.90
CA PHE A 246 9.58 10.78 -25.43
C PHE A 246 9.75 9.42 -26.13
N GLN A 247 8.85 8.45 -25.88
CA GLN A 247 8.76 7.21 -26.65
C GLN A 247 7.89 7.33 -27.92
N MET A 248 7.52 8.55 -28.32
CA MET A 248 6.65 8.83 -29.48
C MET A 248 5.28 8.12 -29.39
N GLN A 249 4.82 7.90 -28.16
CA GLN A 249 3.47 7.41 -27.87
C GLN A 249 2.53 8.59 -27.61
N PHE A 250 1.24 8.35 -27.79
CA PHE A 250 0.21 9.40 -27.80
C PHE A 250 -0.92 9.11 -26.81
N ASP A 251 -0.63 8.41 -25.72
CA ASP A 251 -1.61 8.13 -24.66
C ASP A 251 -1.64 9.27 -23.62
N TRP A 252 -0.53 9.99 -23.46
CA TRP A 252 -0.41 11.10 -22.50
C TRP A 252 -1.40 12.26 -22.69
N PRO A 253 -1.94 12.59 -23.88
CA PRO A 253 -2.94 13.65 -24.03
C PRO A 253 -4.21 13.42 -23.21
N VAL A 254 -4.47 12.21 -22.73
CA VAL A 254 -5.56 11.92 -21.78
C VAL A 254 -5.54 12.84 -20.56
N ILE A 255 -4.38 13.37 -20.18
CA ILE A 255 -4.20 14.25 -19.03
C ILE A 255 -4.94 15.59 -19.19
N PHE A 256 -5.20 16.04 -20.42
CA PHE A 256 -6.04 17.21 -20.65
C PHE A 256 -7.42 17.08 -20.01
N THR A 257 -7.98 15.85 -19.97
CA THR A 257 -9.31 15.59 -19.38
C THR A 257 -9.38 15.77 -17.87
N ILE A 258 -8.23 15.85 -17.19
CA ILE A 258 -8.13 15.99 -15.73
C ILE A 258 -7.24 17.17 -15.33
N SER A 259 -6.88 18.05 -16.26
CA SER A 259 -5.91 19.11 -15.99
C SER A 259 -6.42 20.12 -14.96
N ASP A 260 -7.71 20.45 -14.95
CA ASP A 260 -8.32 21.29 -13.91
C ASP A 260 -8.17 20.68 -12.50
N GLU A 261 -8.12 19.34 -12.42
CA GLU A 261 -7.92 18.61 -11.17
C GLU A 261 -6.45 18.52 -10.78
N ILE A 262 -5.48 18.46 -11.69
CA ILE A 262 -4.10 18.16 -11.30
C ILE A 262 -3.09 19.28 -11.57
N ASP A 263 -3.32 20.08 -12.61
CA ASP A 263 -2.41 21.11 -13.10
C ASP A 263 -3.18 22.13 -13.98
N PRO A 264 -3.97 23.04 -13.37
CA PRO A 264 -4.85 23.96 -14.11
C PRO A 264 -4.10 24.93 -15.02
N ILE A 265 -2.81 25.15 -14.77
CA ILE A 265 -1.96 26.06 -15.56
C ILE A 265 -1.19 25.33 -16.67
N TYR A 266 -1.42 24.01 -16.80
CA TYR A 266 -0.80 23.15 -17.80
C TYR A 266 0.74 23.24 -17.78
N ALA A 267 1.34 23.28 -16.58
CA ALA A 267 2.79 23.30 -16.39
C ALA A 267 3.47 22.02 -16.89
N PHE A 268 2.76 20.90 -16.97
CA PHE A 268 3.28 19.65 -17.53
C PHE A 268 3.74 19.80 -18.99
N ILE A 269 3.13 20.70 -19.77
CA ILE A 269 3.53 20.97 -21.16
C ILE A 269 4.97 21.50 -21.21
N ASP A 270 5.37 22.28 -20.21
CA ASP A 270 6.72 22.83 -20.14
C ASP A 270 7.79 21.74 -20.00
N GLN A 271 7.41 20.56 -19.49
CA GLN A 271 8.29 19.38 -19.39
C GLN A 271 8.54 18.69 -20.73
N LEU A 272 7.78 19.05 -21.78
CA LEU A 272 7.86 18.45 -23.11
C LEU A 272 8.56 19.34 -24.14
N LYS A 273 9.07 20.52 -23.76
CA LYS A 273 9.72 21.48 -24.69
C LYS A 273 10.92 20.91 -25.46
N ALA A 274 11.58 19.89 -24.93
CA ALA A 274 12.72 19.26 -25.60
C ALA A 274 12.29 18.18 -26.61
N LEU A 275 11.00 17.83 -26.67
CA LEU A 275 10.46 16.85 -27.60
C LEU A 275 10.47 17.43 -29.02
N LYS A 276 10.86 16.59 -29.98
CA LYS A 276 10.86 16.94 -31.41
C LYS A 276 10.20 15.82 -32.20
N TYR A 277 9.01 16.07 -32.72
CA TYR A 277 8.31 15.10 -33.56
C TYR A 277 8.85 15.13 -35.00
N SER A 278 8.84 13.98 -35.66
CA SER A 278 8.93 13.92 -37.12
C SER A 278 7.65 14.48 -37.74
N ASN A 279 7.68 14.93 -38.99
CA ASN A 279 6.49 15.49 -39.67
C ASN A 279 5.28 14.53 -39.63
N GLU A 280 5.50 13.23 -39.78
CA GLU A 280 4.46 12.21 -39.71
C GLU A 280 3.85 12.11 -38.30
N ASN A 281 4.70 12.07 -37.27
CA ASN A 281 4.26 12.03 -35.87
C ASN A 281 3.60 13.34 -35.43
N LEU A 282 4.02 14.47 -36.01
CA LEU A 282 3.45 15.78 -35.75
C LEU A 282 2.01 15.88 -36.26
N ALA A 283 1.76 15.44 -37.50
CA ALA A 283 0.41 15.41 -38.06
C ALA A 283 -0.53 14.53 -37.23
N LYS A 284 -0.04 13.36 -36.82
CA LYS A 284 -0.76 12.44 -35.92
C LYS A 284 -1.00 13.06 -34.55
N PHE A 285 -0.01 13.74 -33.98
CA PHE A 285 -0.14 14.41 -32.69
C PHE A 285 -1.22 15.49 -32.74
N ILE A 286 -1.21 16.35 -33.76
CA ILE A 286 -2.21 17.41 -33.96
C ILE A 286 -3.62 16.82 -34.03
N GLN A 287 -3.80 15.70 -34.75
CA GLN A 287 -5.08 15.01 -34.83
C GLN A 287 -5.57 14.48 -33.48
N ILE A 288 -4.66 13.97 -32.64
CA ILE A 288 -5.00 13.41 -31.33
C ILE A 288 -5.27 14.49 -30.30
N ILE A 289 -4.48 15.57 -30.31
CA ILE A 289 -4.59 16.64 -29.33
C ILE A 289 -5.74 17.61 -29.65
N GLY A 290 -6.09 17.79 -30.93
CA GLY A 290 -7.13 18.73 -31.40
C GLY A 290 -8.40 18.71 -30.54
N PRO A 291 -9.07 17.55 -30.37
CA PRO A 291 -10.28 17.46 -29.56
C PRO A 291 -10.11 17.88 -28.09
N TYR A 292 -8.90 17.82 -27.55
CA TYR A 292 -8.63 18.24 -26.17
C TYR A 292 -8.39 19.73 -26.05
N ILE A 293 -7.89 20.41 -27.09
CA ILE A 293 -7.47 21.82 -27.04
C ILE A 293 -8.44 22.79 -27.72
N GLU A 294 -9.47 22.29 -28.41
CA GLU A 294 -10.50 23.11 -29.07
C GLU A 294 -11.23 24.04 -28.07
N ASP A 295 -11.47 23.58 -26.84
CA ASP A 295 -12.19 24.32 -25.80
C ASP A 295 -11.27 24.90 -24.70
N ILE A 296 -9.95 24.80 -24.84
CA ILE A 296 -9.00 25.27 -23.81
C ILE A 296 -8.56 26.71 -24.09
N GLU A 297 -8.28 27.47 -23.02
CA GLU A 297 -7.76 28.83 -23.10
C GLU A 297 -6.61 28.99 -24.13
N PRO A 298 -6.63 30.07 -24.95
CA PRO A 298 -5.63 30.32 -26.00
C PRO A 298 -4.17 30.28 -25.51
N GLN A 299 -3.91 30.56 -24.22
CA GLN A 299 -2.57 30.50 -23.64
C GLN A 299 -2.02 29.07 -23.57
N VAL A 300 -2.87 28.07 -23.36
CA VAL A 300 -2.49 26.65 -23.36
C VAL A 300 -2.24 26.17 -24.78
N TYR A 301 -3.04 26.63 -25.74
CA TYR A 301 -2.79 26.40 -27.17
C TYR A 301 -1.40 26.94 -27.59
N ILE A 302 -1.02 28.13 -27.12
CA ILE A 302 0.32 28.70 -27.36
C ILE A 302 1.43 27.88 -26.67
N LYS A 303 1.17 27.27 -25.51
CA LYS A 303 2.14 26.36 -24.87
C LYS A 303 2.26 25.04 -25.64
N ALA A 304 1.15 24.44 -26.03
CA ALA A 304 1.11 23.19 -26.78
C ALA A 304 1.82 23.33 -28.14
N THR A 305 1.63 24.47 -28.83
CA THR A 305 2.32 24.79 -30.09
C THR A 305 3.84 24.97 -29.98
N LYS A 306 4.41 25.06 -28.77
CA LYS A 306 5.87 25.04 -28.55
C LYS A 306 6.45 23.63 -28.42
N VAL A 307 5.58 22.63 -28.27
CA VAL A 307 5.92 21.19 -28.26
C VAL A 307 5.68 20.56 -29.65
N ILE A 308 4.76 21.15 -30.41
CA ILE A 308 4.57 20.97 -31.87
C ILE A 308 5.79 21.53 -32.60
#